data_AF-A0A920MEH4-F1
#
_entry.id   AF-A0A920MEH4-F1
#
_cell.length_a   1.000
_cell.length_b   1.000
_cell.length_c   1.000
_cell.angle_alpha   90.00
_cell.angle_beta   90.00
_cell.angle_gamma   90.00
#
_symmetry.space_group_name_H-M   'P 1'
#
loop_
_entity.id
_entity.type
_entity.pdbx_description
1 polymer ?
#
loop_
_entity_poly.entity_id
_entity_poly.type
_entity_poly.pdbx_seq_one_letter_code
_entity_poly.pdbx_strand_id
1 'polypeptide(L)'
;MKLSSNTFQHEGYIPERCAFGIKDTENHMALGENKNPQLSWSEIPDNAKSLVLICVDTDVPSSLDNFNKEGKTISKDLPRVNFYHWVMVDIKPENGLE
;
A
#
# COMPACT_ATOMS: atom_id res chain seq x y z
N MET A 1 8.39 -2.33 -18.86
CA MET A 1 7.40 -1.62 -18.02
C MET A 1 8.00 -1.33 -16.66
N LYS A 2 7.81 -0.10 -16.19
CA LYS A 2 8.25 0.37 -14.89
C LYS A 2 7.10 1.10 -14.21
N LEU A 3 7.05 1.03 -12.87
CA LEU A 3 6.16 1.81 -12.01
C LEU A 3 7.03 2.68 -11.10
N SER A 4 6.69 3.95 -10.97
CA SER A 4 7.43 4.94 -10.18
C SER A 4 6.49 5.86 -9.42
N SER A 5 7.03 6.58 -8.44
CA SER A 5 6.30 7.54 -7.63
C SER A 5 7.20 8.70 -7.23
N ASN A 6 6.67 9.92 -7.33
CA ASN A 6 7.25 11.12 -6.73
C ASN A 6 6.85 11.28 -5.25
N THR A 7 6.03 10.36 -4.73
CA THR A 7 5.61 10.36 -3.32
C THR A 7 6.62 9.67 -2.41
N PHE A 8 7.09 8.48 -2.80
CA PHE A 8 8.06 7.70 -2.05
C PHE A 8 8.89 6.83 -2.99
N GLN A 9 10.09 6.45 -2.56
CA GLN A 9 10.96 5.56 -3.32
C GLN A 9 10.59 4.08 -3.07
N HIS A 10 10.97 3.20 -3.98
CA HIS A 10 10.84 1.75 -3.77
C HIS A 10 11.49 1.33 -2.45
N GLU A 11 10.80 0.50 -1.67
CA GLU A 11 11.17 0.10 -0.29
C GLU A 11 11.30 1.26 0.73
N GLY A 12 10.92 2.47 0.33
CA GLY A 12 10.88 3.64 1.19
C GLY A 12 9.65 3.66 2.10
N TYR A 13 9.69 4.56 3.08
CA TYR A 13 8.56 4.80 3.97
C TYR A 13 7.37 5.41 3.22
N ILE A 14 6.17 4.89 3.48
CA ILE A 14 4.92 5.47 2.97
C ILE A 14 4.60 6.71 3.82
N PRO A 15 4.55 7.94 3.25
CA PRO A 15 4.33 9.15 4.02
C PRO A 15 2.96 9.16 4.71
N GLU A 16 2.87 9.82 5.86
CA GLU A 16 1.67 9.86 6.71
C GLU A 16 0.38 10.26 5.97
N ARG A 17 0.44 11.23 5.05
CA ARG A 17 -0.72 11.62 4.23
C ARG A 17 -1.31 10.48 3.39
N CYS A 18 -0.53 9.43 3.10
CA CYS A 18 -0.98 8.24 2.39
C CYS A 18 -1.47 7.11 3.29
N ALA A 19 -1.21 7.19 4.60
CA ALA A 19 -1.56 6.14 5.53
C ALA A 19 -2.99 6.32 6.06
N PHE A 20 -3.67 5.20 6.32
CA PHE A 20 -4.93 5.18 7.07
C PHE A 20 -4.69 5.47 8.56
N GLY A 21 -3.64 4.89 9.13
CA GLY A 21 -3.23 5.10 10.53
C GLY A 21 -1.83 5.68 10.59
N ILE A 22 -1.67 6.73 11.39
CA ILE A 22 -0.40 7.41 11.67
C ILE A 22 -0.04 7.25 13.15
N LYS A 23 1.23 7.46 13.47
CA LYS A 23 1.70 7.36 14.86
C LYS A 23 1.14 8.51 15.69
N ASP A 24 0.56 8.19 16.84
CA ASP A 24 0.15 9.17 17.84
C ASP A 24 0.84 8.85 19.17
N THR A 25 1.40 9.86 19.85
CA THR A 25 2.18 9.63 21.07
C THR A 25 1.31 9.35 22.29
N GLU A 26 0.06 9.84 22.31
CA GLU A 26 -0.83 9.69 23.46
C GLU A 26 -1.73 8.46 23.31
N ASN A 27 -2.27 8.24 22.12
CA ASN A 27 -3.26 7.21 21.80
C ASN A 27 -2.67 6.03 21.02
N HIS A 28 -1.35 6.00 20.82
CA HIS A 28 -0.59 5.06 19.99
C HIS A 28 -0.85 5.16 18.48
N MET A 29 -2.07 5.50 18.06
CA MET A 29 -2.47 5.68 16.66
C MET A 29 -3.50 6.79 16.52
N ALA A 30 -3.42 7.55 15.42
CA ALA A 30 -4.46 8.46 14.95
C ALA A 30 -4.78 8.17 13.47
N LEU A 31 -5.92 8.67 12.99
CA LEU A 31 -6.28 8.56 11.56
C LEU A 31 -5.40 9.50 10.72
N GLY A 32 -4.84 8.98 9.64
CA GLY A 32 -4.15 9.76 8.62
C GLY A 32 -5.11 10.29 7.54
N GLU A 33 -4.57 11.04 6.57
CA GLU A 33 -5.37 11.62 5.48
C GLU A 33 -5.84 10.59 4.45
N ASN A 34 -5.25 9.39 4.45
CA ASN A 34 -5.62 8.25 3.61
C ASN A 34 -5.73 8.61 2.11
N LYS A 35 -4.75 9.36 1.57
CA LYS A 35 -4.67 9.75 0.16
C LYS A 35 -3.83 8.78 -0.66
N ASN A 36 -4.18 8.57 -1.92
CA ASN A 36 -3.37 7.74 -2.81
C ASN A 36 -2.03 8.42 -3.13
N PRO A 37 -0.91 7.67 -3.21
CA PRO A 37 0.34 8.23 -3.69
C PRO A 37 0.22 8.60 -5.18
N GLN A 38 1.07 9.53 -5.62
CA GLN A 38 1.28 9.72 -7.05
C GLN A 38 1.93 8.46 -7.62
N LEU A 39 1.44 7.97 -8.76
CA LEU A 39 2.00 6.84 -9.48
C LEU A 39 2.14 7.19 -10.95
N SER A 40 3.24 6.78 -11.57
CA SER A 40 3.47 6.90 -13.01
C SER A 40 4.07 5.60 -13.54
N TRP A 41 3.68 5.21 -14.73
CA TRP A 41 4.20 4.04 -15.42
C TRP A 41 4.78 4.40 -16.77
N SER A 42 5.84 3.69 -17.15
CA SER A 42 6.54 3.87 -18.41
C SER A 42 6.90 2.52 -19.01
N GLU A 43 7.33 2.52 -20.28
CA GLU A 43 7.72 1.31 -21.00
C GLU A 43 6.60 0.25 -21.00
N ILE A 44 5.34 0.68 -21.12
CA ILE A 44 4.18 -0.22 -21.27
C ILE A 44 4.34 -1.03 -22.58
N PRO A 45 4.07 -2.35 -22.59
CA PRO A 45 4.10 -3.14 -23.82
C PRO A 45 3.09 -2.65 -24.85
N ASP A 46 3.48 -2.53 -26.12
CA ASP A 46 2.65 -1.99 -27.21
C ASP A 46 1.31 -2.70 -27.42
N ASN A 47 1.23 -3.98 -27.03
CA ASN A 47 0.02 -4.79 -27.16
C ASN A 47 -0.90 -4.75 -25.92
N ALA A 48 -0.51 -4.04 -24.86
CA ALA A 48 -1.33 -3.89 -23.66
C ALA A 48 -2.68 -3.24 -24.02
N LYS A 49 -3.78 -3.82 -23.53
CA LYS A 49 -5.15 -3.32 -23.77
C LYS A 49 -5.71 -2.55 -22.58
N SER A 50 -5.23 -2.87 -21.39
CA SER A 50 -5.52 -2.18 -20.13
C SER A 50 -4.41 -2.48 -19.13
N LEU A 51 -4.38 -1.70 -18.06
CA LEU A 51 -3.56 -1.94 -16.87
C LEU A 51 -4.46 -2.24 -15.67
N VAL A 52 -3.89 -2.96 -14.71
CA VAL A 52 -4.49 -3.24 -13.40
C VAL A 52 -3.50 -2.79 -12.34
N LEU A 53 -4.00 -2.08 -11.31
CA LEU A 53 -3.21 -1.69 -10.15
C LEU A 53 -3.74 -2.42 -8.92
N ILE A 54 -2.84 -3.10 -8.20
CA ILE A 54 -3.13 -3.80 -6.96
C ILE A 54 -2.13 -3.31 -5.90
N CYS A 55 -2.64 -2.74 -4.81
CA CYS A 55 -1.87 -2.50 -3.60
C CYS A 55 -2.26 -3.57 -2.58
N VAL A 56 -1.30 -4.44 -2.24
CA VAL A 56 -1.48 -5.56 -1.32
C VAL A 56 -0.46 -5.48 -0.21
N ASP A 57 -0.93 -5.61 1.03
CA ASP A 57 -0.10 -5.88 2.20
C ASP A 57 -0.08 -7.40 2.42
N THR A 58 1.09 -8.01 2.31
CA THR A 58 1.29 -9.45 2.48
C THR A 58 1.72 -9.83 3.90
N ASP A 59 1.84 -8.86 4.81
CA ASP A 59 2.35 -9.02 6.18
C ASP A 59 1.24 -8.98 7.24
N VAL A 60 -0.02 -8.84 6.82
CA VAL A 60 -1.17 -8.83 7.73
C VAL A 60 -1.28 -10.18 8.46
N PRO A 61 -1.39 -10.20 9.80
CA PRO A 61 -1.52 -11.44 10.54
C PRO A 61 -2.84 -12.17 10.21
N SER A 62 -2.80 -13.49 10.07
CA SER A 62 -3.99 -14.31 9.77
C SER A 62 -5.03 -14.35 10.90
N SER A 63 -4.67 -13.88 12.10
CA SER A 63 -5.59 -13.67 13.23
C SER A 63 -5.36 -12.29 13.83
N LEU A 64 -6.48 -11.62 14.15
CA LEU A 64 -6.50 -10.31 14.79
C LEU A 64 -6.62 -10.40 16.33
N ASP A 65 -6.57 -11.60 16.92
CA ASP A 65 -6.81 -11.81 18.34
C ASP A 65 -5.87 -11.01 19.25
N ASN A 66 -4.65 -10.73 18.78
CA ASN A 66 -3.65 -9.93 19.50
C ASN A 66 -3.37 -8.58 18.82
N PHE A 67 -4.04 -8.28 17.71
CA PHE A 67 -3.84 -7.04 16.96
C PHE A 67 -4.36 -5.85 17.77
N ASN A 68 -3.57 -4.77 17.86
CA ASN A 68 -3.88 -3.55 18.61
C ASN A 68 -4.31 -3.78 20.08
N LYS A 69 -3.73 -4.79 20.75
CA LYS A 69 -3.95 -5.04 22.19
C LYS A 69 -2.68 -4.77 22.98
N GLU A 70 -2.77 -3.87 23.95
CA GLU A 70 -1.65 -3.54 24.83
C GLU A 70 -1.14 -4.79 25.58
N GLY A 71 0.18 -4.90 25.71
CA GLY A 71 0.83 -6.06 26.34
C GLY A 71 0.75 -7.37 25.54
N LYS A 72 0.16 -7.37 24.34
CA LYS A 72 0.16 -8.54 23.44
C LYS A 72 1.20 -8.37 22.33
N THR A 73 1.76 -9.51 21.90
CA THR A 73 2.67 -9.59 20.77
C THR A 73 2.08 -10.52 19.72
N ILE A 74 2.15 -10.12 18.45
CA ILE A 74 1.81 -11.00 17.33
C ILE A 74 3.00 -11.92 17.10
N SER A 75 2.78 -13.24 17.16
CA SER A 75 3.85 -14.21 16.91
C SER A 75 4.43 -14.03 15.51
N LYS A 76 5.75 -14.12 15.38
CA LYS A 76 6.44 -14.15 14.09
C LYS A 76 6.04 -15.37 13.25
N ASP A 77 5.65 -16.46 13.91
CA ASP A 77 5.29 -17.74 13.28
C ASP A 77 3.79 -17.79 12.91
N LEU A 78 3.01 -16.76 13.27
CA LEU A 78 1.62 -16.65 12.85
C LEU A 78 1.58 -16.45 11.31
N PRO A 79 0.79 -17.25 10.57
CA PRO A 79 0.69 -17.09 9.13
C PRO A 79 0.29 -15.66 8.72
N ARG A 80 0.80 -15.21 7.58
CA ARG A 80 0.38 -13.93 6.97
C ARG A 80 -0.65 -14.16 5.89
N VAL A 81 -1.50 -13.17 5.68
CA VAL A 81 -2.54 -13.17 4.66
C VAL A 81 -2.45 -11.91 3.83
N ASN A 82 -2.94 -11.99 2.59
CA ASN A 82 -3.05 -10.82 1.73
C ASN A 82 -4.19 -9.92 2.21
N PHE A 83 -3.90 -8.65 2.40
CA PHE A 83 -4.89 -7.60 2.57
C PHE A 83 -4.80 -6.61 1.41
N TYR A 84 -5.88 -6.47 0.66
CA TYR A 84 -5.91 -5.63 -0.54
C TYR A 84 -6.36 -4.22 -0.17
N HIS A 85 -5.43 -3.27 -0.17
CA HIS A 85 -5.70 -1.86 0.13
C HIS A 85 -6.35 -1.12 -1.03
N TRP A 86 -5.99 -1.49 -2.27
CA TRP A 86 -6.46 -0.81 -3.46
C TRP A 86 -6.47 -1.76 -4.65
N VAL A 87 -7.58 -1.76 -5.39
CA VAL A 87 -7.70 -2.46 -6.67
C VAL A 87 -8.31 -1.49 -7.68
N MET A 88 -7.63 -1.29 -8.80
CA MET A 88 -8.16 -0.60 -9.97
C MET A 88 -7.97 -1.46 -11.21
N VAL A 89 -8.99 -1.47 -12.05
CA VAL A 89 -9.03 -2.20 -13.32
C VAL A 89 -9.35 -1.24 -14.46
N ASP A 90 -9.21 -1.71 -15.69
CA ASP A 90 -9.52 -0.97 -16.92
C ASP A 90 -8.81 0.39 -17.02
N ILE A 91 -7.61 0.50 -16.44
CA ILE A 91 -6.77 1.68 -16.59
C ILE A 91 -6.25 1.72 -18.03
N LYS A 92 -6.31 2.88 -18.66
CA LYS A 92 -5.77 3.07 -20.01
C LYS A 92 -4.26 2.81 -20.03
N PRO A 93 -3.73 2.03 -21.00
CA PRO A 93 -2.31 1.71 -21.10
C PRO A 93 -1.54 2.85 -21.79
N GLU A 94 -1.58 4.04 -21.20
CA GLU A 94 -0.90 5.25 -21.72
C GLU A 94 0.30 5.56 -20.82
N ASN A 95 1.51 5.73 -21.36
CA ASN A 95 2.67 6.11 -20.54
C ASN A 95 2.40 7.44 -19.83
N GLY A 96 2.84 7.56 -18.57
CA GLY A 96 2.74 8.81 -17.83
C GLY A 96 3.48 9.94 -18.54
N LEU A 97 2.93 11.15 -18.48
CA LEU A 97 3.62 12.37 -18.92
C LEU A 97 4.86 12.55 -18.04
N GLU A 98 6.03 12.75 -18.65
CA GLU A 98 7.27 13.12 -17.94
C GLU A 98 7.10 14.43 -17.15
#